data_AF-A0A243RY59-F1
#
_entry.id   AF-A0A243RY59-F1
#
_cell.length_a   1.000
_cell.length_b   1.000
_cell.length_c   1.000
_cell.angle_alpha   90.00
_cell.angle_beta   90.00
_cell.angle_gamma   90.00
#
_symmetry.space_group_name_H-M   'P 1'
#
loop_
_entity.id
_entity.type
_entity.pdbx_description
1 polymer ?
#
loop_
_entity_poly.entity_id
_entity_poly.type
_entity_poly.pdbx_seq_one_letter_code
_entity_poly.pdbx_strand_id
1 'polypeptide(L)'
;MGSTKSVTLTELADIEITSTSSLKKYVESSRALCRDFGSELDWAAEELITVLTQTQKGNPALLGFDVKIRARRIAKRARRAAELQRGSAVEMTRLWQDYLVQFAPAITPKKGKGKAKKTFNFTT
;
A
#
# COMPACT_ATOMS: atom_id res chain seq x y z
N MET A 1 15.65 8.30 -14.12
CA MET A 1 14.30 7.96 -13.62
C MET A 1 14.19 6.45 -13.63
N GLY A 2 14.26 5.79 -12.47
CA GLY A 2 14.06 4.35 -12.40
C GLY A 2 12.63 4.03 -12.80
N SER A 3 12.44 3.22 -13.84
CA SER A 3 11.13 2.65 -14.16
C SER A 3 10.69 1.81 -12.96
N THR A 4 9.83 2.36 -12.12
CA THR A 4 9.14 1.61 -11.08
C THR A 4 8.22 0.63 -11.79
N LYS A 5 8.64 -0.63 -11.92
CA LYS A 5 7.73 -1.71 -12.26
C LYS A 5 6.53 -1.64 -11.32
N SER A 6 5.32 -1.61 -11.89
CA SER A 6 4.09 -1.73 -11.12
C SER A 6 4.06 -3.11 -10.47
N VAL A 7 3.73 -3.15 -9.18
CA VAL A 7 3.62 -4.41 -8.43
C VAL A 7 2.25 -5.03 -8.75
N THR A 8 2.24 -6.28 -9.17
CA THR A 8 0.99 -7.02 -9.44
C THR A 8 0.50 -7.80 -8.22
N LEU A 9 -0.78 -8.15 -8.19
CA LEU A 9 -1.35 -9.04 -7.16
C LEU A 9 -0.65 -10.41 -7.14
N THR A 10 -0.30 -10.95 -8.31
CA THR A 10 0.43 -12.22 -8.42
C THR A 10 1.81 -12.13 -7.79
N GLU A 11 2.58 -11.09 -8.14
CA GLU A 11 3.90 -10.86 -7.55
C GLU A 11 3.86 -10.66 -6.03
N LEU A 12 2.76 -10.11 -5.50
CA LEU A 12 2.55 -9.98 -4.06
C LEU A 12 2.23 -11.33 -3.41
N ALA A 13 1.37 -12.14 -4.04
CA ALA A 13 0.98 -13.46 -3.55
C ALA A 13 2.14 -14.46 -3.52
N ASP A 14 3.11 -14.30 -4.42
CA ASP A 14 4.30 -15.16 -4.51
C ASP A 14 5.36 -14.86 -3.41
N ILE A 15 5.15 -13.84 -2.57
CA ILE A 15 6.09 -13.52 -1.49
C ILE A 15 5.86 -14.44 -0.29
N GLU A 16 6.70 -15.46 -0.16
CA GLU A 16 6.73 -16.29 1.04
C GLU A 16 7.36 -15.56 2.24
N ILE A 17 6.62 -15.47 3.35
CA ILE A 17 7.07 -14.81 4.58
C ILE A 17 7.91 -15.79 5.43
N THR A 18 9.13 -16.05 4.99
CA THR A 18 10.10 -16.92 5.67
C THR A 18 11.15 -16.16 6.49
N SER A 19 11.24 -14.83 6.33
CA SER A 19 12.28 -14.01 6.95
C SER A 19 11.83 -12.57 7.19
N THR A 20 12.58 -11.85 8.04
CA THR A 20 12.39 -10.41 8.26
C THR A 20 12.46 -9.60 6.96
N SER A 21 13.38 -9.95 6.05
CA SER A 21 13.52 -9.26 4.76
C SER A 21 12.36 -9.57 3.82
N SER A 22 11.82 -10.80 3.82
CA SER A 22 10.66 -11.12 2.99
C SER A 22 9.37 -10.51 3.53
N LEU A 23 9.20 -10.40 4.85
CA LEU A 23 8.11 -9.61 5.45
C LEU A 23 8.22 -8.13 5.06
N LYS A 24 9.42 -7.55 5.14
CA LYS A 24 9.66 -6.17 4.71
C LYS A 24 9.28 -5.98 3.23
N LYS A 25 9.70 -6.90 2.36
CA LYS A 25 9.35 -6.90 0.94
C LYS A 25 7.84 -6.97 0.74
N TYR A 26 7.15 -7.88 1.44
CA TYR A 26 5.69 -8.00 1.38
C TYR A 26 4.99 -6.69 1.77
N VAL A 27 5.43 -6.05 2.86
CA VAL A 27 4.90 -4.76 3.31
C VAL A 27 5.13 -3.65 2.28
N GLU A 28 6.36 -3.53 1.77
CA GLU A 28 6.71 -2.50 0.78
C GLU A 28 5.93 -2.68 -0.53
N SER A 29 5.83 -3.93 -1.02
CA SER A 29 5.04 -4.29 -2.19
C SER A 29 3.54 -4.05 -1.98
N SER A 30 2.98 -4.43 -0.82
CA SER A 30 1.58 -4.18 -0.48
C SER A 30 1.27 -2.69 -0.43
N ARG A 31 2.16 -1.90 0.18
CA ARG A 31 2.05 -0.44 0.24
C ARG A 31 2.07 0.18 -1.16
N ALA A 32 2.96 -0.26 -2.05
CA ALA A 32 3.01 0.21 -3.42
C ALA A 32 1.70 -0.11 -4.16
N LEU A 33 1.27 -1.37 -4.11
CA LEU A 33 0.03 -1.82 -4.74
C LEU A 33 -1.20 -1.02 -4.27
N CYS A 34 -1.33 -0.78 -2.97
CA CYS A 34 -2.43 0.02 -2.42
C CYS A 34 -2.41 1.47 -2.94
N ARG A 35 -1.23 2.08 -3.09
CA ARG A 35 -1.11 3.45 -3.62
C ARG A 35 -1.45 3.52 -5.10
N ASP A 36 -0.97 2.56 -5.87
CA ASP A 36 -1.23 2.47 -7.30
C ASP A 36 -2.72 2.22 -7.53
N PHE A 37 -3.30 1.23 -6.84
CA PHE A 37 -4.72 0.93 -6.95
C PHE A 37 -5.62 2.09 -6.49
N GLY A 38 -5.22 2.81 -5.44
CA GLY A 38 -5.90 4.03 -5.02
C GLY A 38 -5.89 5.11 -6.10
N SER A 39 -4.77 5.26 -6.83
CA SER A 39 -4.65 6.23 -7.92
C SER A 39 -5.50 5.85 -9.13
N GLU A 40 -5.49 4.57 -9.51
CA GLU A 40 -6.34 4.02 -10.58
C GLU A 40 -7.84 4.20 -10.28
N LEU A 41 -8.27 3.99 -9.04
CA LEU A 41 -9.66 4.18 -8.63
C LEU A 41 -10.09 5.65 -8.70
N ASP A 42 -9.19 6.59 -8.38
CA ASP A 42 -9.49 8.02 -8.49
C ASP A 42 -9.55 8.47 -9.96
N TRP A 43 -8.64 8.00 -10.80
CA TRP A 43 -8.67 8.25 -12.24
C TRP A 43 -9.94 7.67 -12.88
N ALA A 44 -10.28 6.42 -12.56
CA ALA A 44 -11.51 5.79 -13.01
C ALA A 44 -12.76 6.57 -12.56
N ALA A 45 -12.77 7.13 -11.34
CA ALA A 45 -13.87 7.96 -10.86
C ALA A 45 -14.04 9.23 -11.69
N GLU A 46 -12.93 9.87 -12.06
CA GLU A 46 -12.92 11.09 -12.87
C GLU A 46 -13.34 10.82 -14.32
N GLU A 47 -12.84 9.74 -14.91
CA GLU A 47 -13.22 9.31 -16.25
C GLU A 47 -14.71 8.93 -16.31
N LEU A 48 -15.21 8.17 -15.33
CA LEU A 48 -16.63 7.80 -15.24
C LEU A 48 -17.55 9.01 -15.14
N ILE A 49 -17.18 10.02 -14.33
CA ILE A 49 -17.96 11.27 -14.28
C ILE A 49 -17.91 11.96 -15.63
N THR A 50 -16.73 12.10 -16.22
CA THR A 50 -16.53 12.83 -17.49
C THR A 50 -17.34 12.19 -18.60
N VAL A 51 -17.14 10.90 -18.87
CA VAL A 51 -17.83 10.16 -19.93
C VAL A 51 -19.34 10.18 -19.71
N LEU A 52 -19.84 9.86 -18.52
CA LEU A 52 -21.27 9.69 -18.29
C LEU A 52 -22.03 11.02 -18.13
N THR A 53 -21.34 12.13 -17.84
CA THR A 53 -21.99 13.45 -17.79
C THR A 53 -21.93 14.20 -19.13
N GLN A 54 -20.85 14.03 -19.90
CA GLN A 54 -20.68 14.62 -21.24
C GLN A 54 -21.45 13.86 -22.31
N THR A 55 -21.61 12.54 -22.17
CA THR A 55 -22.45 11.74 -23.05
C THR A 55 -23.92 12.04 -22.77
N GLN A 56 -24.43 13.13 -23.32
CA GLN A 56 -25.86 13.48 -23.30
C GLN A 56 -26.73 12.47 -24.08
N LYS A 57 -26.11 11.54 -24.81
CA LYS A 57 -26.76 10.38 -25.42
C LYS A 57 -27.07 9.32 -24.36
N GLY A 58 -27.85 9.69 -23.35
CA GLY A 58 -28.49 8.70 -22.49
C GLY A 58 -29.38 7.80 -23.35
N ASN A 59 -29.49 6.52 -22.98
CA ASN A 59 -30.51 5.65 -23.54
C ASN A 59 -31.86 6.39 -23.47
N PRO A 60 -32.60 6.58 -24.59
CA PRO A 60 -33.89 7.26 -24.61
C PRO A 60 -34.87 6.73 -23.55
N ALA A 61 -34.76 5.44 -23.19
CA ALA A 61 -35.58 4.79 -22.16
C ALA A 61 -35.27 5.23 -20.72
N LEU A 62 -34.12 5.86 -20.45
CA LEU A 62 -33.68 6.25 -19.09
C LEU A 62 -33.73 7.77 -18.85
N LEU A 63 -34.29 8.55 -19.78
CA LEU A 63 -34.48 10.01 -19.67
C LEU A 63 -33.24 10.81 -19.22
N GLY A 64 -32.02 10.29 -19.45
CA GLY A 64 -30.72 10.94 -19.20
C GLY A 64 -30.38 11.33 -17.74
N PHE A 65 -31.36 11.54 -16.87
CA PHE A 65 -31.19 12.03 -15.50
C PHE A 65 -30.74 10.93 -14.53
N ASP A 66 -31.31 9.72 -14.65
CA ASP A 66 -30.95 8.57 -13.80
C ASP A 66 -29.48 8.14 -14.04
N VAL A 67 -29.02 8.17 -15.29
CA VAL A 67 -27.64 7.81 -15.65
C VAL A 67 -26.62 8.73 -14.97
N LYS A 68 -26.87 10.04 -14.92
CA LYS A 68 -25.96 11.00 -14.25
C LYS A 68 -25.89 10.78 -12.74
N ILE A 69 -27.02 10.48 -12.10
CA ILE A 69 -27.07 10.19 -10.66
C ILE A 69 -26.32 8.89 -10.35
N ARG A 70 -26.56 7.84 -11.14
CA ARG A 70 -25.85 6.56 -11.01
C ARG A 70 -24.35 6.72 -11.23
N ALA A 71 -23.93 7.48 -12.24
CA ALA A 71 -22.53 7.80 -12.52
C ALA A 71 -21.85 8.49 -11.32
N ARG A 72 -22.47 9.56 -10.79
CA ARG A 72 -21.97 10.25 -9.59
C ARG A 72 -21.88 9.32 -8.38
N ARG A 73 -22.85 8.42 -8.21
CA ARG A 73 -22.85 7.43 -7.12
C ARG A 73 -21.70 6.45 -7.25
N ILE A 74 -21.44 5.93 -8.44
CA ILE A 74 -20.32 5.00 -8.70
C ILE A 74 -18.99 5.72 -8.49
N ALA A 75 -18.82 6.92 -9.06
CA ALA A 75 -17.60 7.71 -8.88
C ALA A 75 -17.33 8.05 -7.40
N LYS A 76 -18.38 8.38 -6.63
CA LYS A 76 -18.25 8.57 -5.17
C LYS A 76 -17.76 7.31 -4.46
N ARG A 77 -18.23 6.12 -4.87
CA ARG A 77 -17.76 4.85 -4.31
C ARG A 77 -16.32 4.55 -4.71
N ALA A 78 -15.93 4.82 -5.94
CA ALA A 78 -14.57 4.66 -6.42
C ALA A 78 -13.58 5.57 -5.65
N ARG A 79 -13.92 6.85 -5.45
CA ARG A 79 -13.13 7.77 -4.60
C ARG A 79 -13.02 7.29 -3.16
N ARG A 80 -14.11 6.81 -2.57
CA ARG A 80 -14.07 6.22 -1.22
C ARG A 80 -13.17 4.98 -1.18
N ALA A 81 -13.21 4.13 -2.21
CA ALA A 81 -12.31 2.98 -2.31
C ALA A 81 -10.85 3.44 -2.44
N ALA A 82 -10.57 4.50 -3.21
CA ALA A 82 -9.23 5.09 -3.29
C ALA A 82 -8.72 5.59 -1.94
N GLU A 83 -9.55 6.26 -1.16
CA GLU A 83 -9.23 6.68 0.22
C GLU A 83 -8.92 5.48 1.13
N LEU A 84 -9.72 4.42 1.07
CA LEU A 84 -9.47 3.19 1.83
C LEU A 84 -8.16 2.51 1.43
N GLN A 85 -7.81 2.52 0.14
CA GLN A 85 -6.54 1.99 -0.33
C GLN A 85 -5.35 2.82 0.19
N ARG A 86 -5.47 4.16 0.21
CA ARG A 86 -4.46 5.02 0.84
C ARG A 86 -4.32 4.75 2.35
N GLY A 87 -5.44 4.54 3.05
CA GLY A 87 -5.42 4.12 4.46
C GLY A 87 -4.71 2.77 4.65
N SER A 88 -5.01 1.80 3.78
CA SER A 88 -4.35 0.48 3.80
C SER A 88 -2.83 0.60 3.62
N ALA A 89 -2.36 1.49 2.75
CA ALA A 89 -0.93 1.77 2.59
C ALA A 89 -0.25 2.32 3.87
N VAL A 90 -0.98 3.11 4.68
CA VAL A 90 -0.51 3.59 5.98
C VAL A 90 -0.43 2.46 6.99
N GLU A 91 -1.47 1.62 7.07
CA GLU A 91 -1.49 0.46 7.98
C GLU A 91 -0.38 -0.54 7.66
N MET A 92 -0.02 -0.74 6.40
CA MET A 92 1.14 -1.56 6.02
C MET A 92 2.45 -1.01 6.63
N THR A 93 2.58 0.31 6.72
CA THR A 93 3.77 0.93 7.35
C THR A 93 3.78 0.72 8.86
N ARG A 94 2.61 0.82 9.50
CA ARG A 94 2.44 0.56 10.93
C ARG A 94 2.74 -0.90 11.26
N LEU A 95 2.25 -1.84 10.46
CA LEU A 95 2.55 -3.26 10.59
C LEU A 95 4.05 -3.53 10.66
N TRP A 96 4.84 -2.92 9.77
CA TRP A 96 6.29 -3.06 9.79
C TRP A 96 6.94 -2.45 11.04
N GLN A 97 6.47 -1.29 11.49
CA GLN A 97 6.95 -0.67 12.73
C GLN A 97 6.65 -1.53 13.95
N ASP A 98 5.42 -2.03 14.07
CA ASP A 98 4.99 -2.90 15.16
C ASP A 98 5.79 -4.21 15.17
N TYR A 99 6.04 -4.79 14.00
CA TYR A 99 6.92 -5.95 13.87
C TYR A 99 8.32 -5.67 14.42
N LEU A 100 8.92 -4.52 14.06
CA LEU A 100 10.24 -4.15 14.54
C LEU A 100 10.28 -3.93 16.05
N VAL A 101 9.24 -3.33 16.63
CA VAL A 101 9.16 -3.09 18.08
C VAL A 101 9.01 -4.41 18.84
N GLN A 102 8.13 -5.29 18.38
CA GLN A 102 7.76 -6.50 19.11
C GLN A 102 8.77 -7.65 18.91
N PHE A 103 9.28 -7.82 17.68
CA PHE A 103 10.01 -9.03 17.30
C PHE A 103 11.49 -8.81 16.95
N ALA A 104 11.91 -7.61 16.53
CA ALA A 104 13.33 -7.38 16.23
C ALA A 104 14.26 -7.65 17.43
N PRO A 105 13.90 -7.34 18.70
CA PRO A 105 14.73 -7.68 19.85
C PRO A 105 14.94 -9.18 20.06
N ALA A 106 13.97 -10.02 19.66
CA ALA A 106 14.03 -11.47 19.80
C ALA A 106 14.84 -12.12 18.66
N ILE A 107 14.76 -11.58 17.44
CA ILE A 107 15.41 -12.14 16.25
C ILE A 107 16.88 -11.73 16.17
N THR A 108 17.18 -10.46 16.47
CA THR A 108 18.55 -9.96 16.53
C THR A 108 18.80 -9.50 17.95
N PRO A 109 19.18 -10.42 18.87
CA PRO A 109 19.53 -10.02 20.22
C PRO A 109 20.64 -8.97 20.09
N LYS A 110 20.41 -7.76 20.64
CA LYS A 110 21.44 -6.73 20.71
C LYS A 110 22.68 -7.44 21.24
N LYS A 111 23.74 -7.54 20.43
CA LYS A 111 25.07 -7.95 20.93
C LYS A 111 25.30 -7.05 22.14
N GLY A 112 25.18 -7.63 23.33
CA GLY A 112 25.40 -6.91 24.57
C GLY A 112 26.72 -6.20 24.38
N LYS A 113 26.77 -4.88 24.61
CA LYS A 113 28.01 -4.12 24.54
C LYS A 113 29.04 -4.93 25.30
N GLY A 114 29.90 -5.65 24.57
CA GLY A 114 30.86 -6.53 25.19
C GLY A 114 31.63 -5.64 26.12
N LYS A 115 31.56 -5.91 27.43
CA LYS A 115 32.40 -5.22 28.40
C LYS A 115 33.79 -5.24 27.77
N ALA A 116 34.31 -4.07 27.38
CA ALA A 116 35.62 -3.97 26.78
C ALA A 116 36.53 -4.78 27.69
N LYS A 117 37.13 -5.87 27.16
CA LYS A 117 38.07 -6.67 27.93
C LYS A 117 39.16 -5.69 28.35
N LYS A 118 39.14 -5.22 29.60
CA LYS A 118 40.22 -4.41 30.17
C LYS A 118 41.42 -5.35 30.20
N THR A 119 42.26 -5.26 29.18
CA THR A 119 43.59 -5.85 29.20
C THR A 119 44.38 -5.09 30.26
N PHE A 120 44.42 -5.65 31.47
CA PHE A 120 45.38 -5.21 32.48
C PHE A 120 46.74 -5.77 32.06
N ASN A 121 47.60 -4.91 31.52
CA ASN A 121 49.00 -5.23 31.31
C ASN A 121 49.74 -5.09 32.64
N PHE A 122 50.19 -6.22 33.19
CA PHE A 122 51.19 -6.26 34.24
C PHE A 122 52.54 -6.50 33.57
N THR A 123 53.25 -5.42 33.29
CA THR A 123 54.69 -5.49 32.99
C THR A 123 55.40 -4.62 34.02
N THR A 124 56.18 -5.33 34.84
CA THR A 124 57.13 -4.87 35.86
C THR A 124 58.45 -4.48 35.22
#